data_AF-A0A1G1CLE6-F1
#
_entry.id   AF-A0A1G1CLE6-F1
#
_cell.length_a   1.000
_cell.length_b   1.000
_cell.length_c   1.000
_cell.angle_alpha   90.00
_cell.angle_beta   90.00
_cell.angle_gamma   90.00
#
_symmetry.space_group_name_H-M   'P 1'
#
loop_
_entity.id
_entity.type
_entity.pdbx_description
1 polymer ?
#
loop_
_entity_poly.entity_id
_entity_poly.type
_entity_poly.pdbx_seq_one_letter_code
_entity_poly.pdbx_strand_id
1 'polypeptide(L)'
;MKMQKSLSASEQLRQQYQQTLEQHLKRLKRSLESGPGQRFWLKWYQSLDEQPAERQQAARLSWAQLVHLPLYLESWLGFALRSEAELNAYLKVIAADQPPAEAWKRLERTLAALSLMLERVEWHLKRWQKQLPGTVMNDPVFVGLAKVPWEEQLRLETDRIDWVAPIFKRSNSRAKRK
;
A
#
# COMPACT_ATOMS: atom_id res chain seq x y z
N MET A 1 -28.87 0.80 -31.39
CA MET A 1 -28.69 0.68 -29.92
C MET A 1 -27.29 0.11 -29.66
N LYS A 2 -26.39 0.87 -29.03
CA LYS A 2 -25.09 0.33 -28.60
C LYS A 2 -25.34 -0.53 -27.36
N MET A 3 -25.18 -1.84 -27.48
CA MET A 3 -25.15 -2.73 -26.31
C MET A 3 -23.97 -2.31 -25.43
N GLN A 4 -24.26 -1.76 -24.25
CA GLN A 4 -23.27 -1.64 -23.18
C GLN A 4 -22.91 -3.07 -22.77
N LYS A 5 -21.72 -3.55 -23.16
CA LYS A 5 -21.16 -4.78 -22.61
C LYS A 5 -21.01 -4.58 -21.10
N SER A 6 -21.74 -5.37 -20.31
CA SER A 6 -21.53 -5.42 -18.87
C SER A 6 -20.12 -5.95 -18.61
N LEU A 7 -19.34 -5.21 -17.83
CA LEU A 7 -18.00 -5.63 -17.38
C LEU A 7 -18.09 -6.96 -16.63
N SER A 8 -17.12 -7.84 -16.85
CA SER A 8 -16.98 -9.06 -16.05
C SER A 8 -16.71 -8.74 -14.57
N ALA A 9 -16.93 -9.69 -13.67
CA ALA A 9 -16.63 -9.50 -12.24
C ALA A 9 -15.14 -9.17 -12.00
N SER A 10 -14.23 -9.74 -12.78
CA SER A 10 -12.79 -9.45 -12.73
C SER A 10 -12.46 -8.03 -13.23
N GLU A 11 -13.15 -7.55 -14.25
CA GLU A 11 -13.03 -6.17 -14.74
C GLU A 11 -13.56 -5.15 -13.73
N GLN A 12 -14.70 -5.42 -13.10
CA GLN A 12 -15.26 -4.55 -12.07
C GLN A 12 -14.34 -4.43 -10.86
N LEU A 13 -13.80 -5.56 -10.38
CA LEU A 13 -12.89 -5.57 -9.24
C LEU A 13 -11.58 -4.82 -9.54
N ARG A 14 -11.04 -4.94 -10.76
CA ARG A 14 -9.86 -4.17 -11.17
C ARG A 14 -10.13 -2.67 -11.22
N GLN A 15 -11.25 -2.25 -11.80
CA GLN A 15 -11.63 -0.83 -11.80
C GLN A 15 -11.77 -0.29 -10.38
N GLN A 16 -12.34 -1.08 -9.47
CA GLN A 16 -12.44 -0.70 -8.06
C GLN A 16 -11.06 -0.53 -7.41
N TYR A 17 -10.13 -1.46 -7.62
CA TYR A 17 -8.77 -1.33 -7.09
C TYR A 17 -8.01 -0.17 -7.73
N GLN A 18 -8.11 0.01 -9.05
CA GLN A 18 -7.51 1.15 -9.73
C GLN A 18 -7.99 2.47 -9.10
N GLN A 19 -9.30 2.68 -8.98
CA GLN A 19 -9.86 3.89 -8.37
C GLN A 19 -9.38 4.08 -6.92
N THR A 20 -9.30 3.00 -6.15
CA THR A 20 -8.82 3.02 -4.77
C THR A 20 -7.35 3.45 -4.70
N LEU A 21 -6.50 2.84 -5.52
CA LEU A 21 -5.07 3.18 -5.60
C LEU A 21 -4.83 4.60 -6.13
N GLU A 22 -5.62 5.08 -7.09
CA GLU A 22 -5.57 6.47 -7.58
C GLU A 22 -5.91 7.47 -6.47
N GLN A 23 -6.93 7.17 -5.66
CA GLN A 23 -7.28 7.99 -4.50
C GLN A 23 -6.15 8.02 -3.48
N HIS A 24 -5.53 6.86 -3.19
CA HIS A 24 -4.38 6.79 -2.30
C HIS A 24 -3.20 7.60 -2.83
N LEU A 25 -2.87 7.45 -4.11
CA LEU A 25 -1.79 8.20 -4.76
C LEU A 25 -2.01 9.71 -4.62
N LYS A 26 -3.22 10.18 -4.90
CA LYS A 26 -3.57 11.60 -4.76
C LYS A 26 -3.42 12.11 -3.32
N ARG A 27 -3.82 11.32 -2.33
CA ARG A 27 -3.72 11.67 -0.90
C ARG A 27 -2.27 11.65 -0.40
N LEU A 28 -1.48 10.67 -0.83
CA LEU A 28 -0.05 10.59 -0.55
C LEU A 28 0.70 11.79 -1.14
N LYS A 29 0.53 12.07 -2.44
CA LYS A 29 1.12 13.24 -3.09
C LYS A 29 0.72 14.53 -2.39
N ARG A 30 -0.56 14.69 -2.02
CA ARG A 30 -0.98 15.86 -1.24
C ARG A 30 -0.25 15.94 0.11
N SER A 31 -0.03 14.83 0.79
CA SER A 31 0.65 14.83 2.09
C SER A 31 2.15 15.11 1.95
N LEU A 32 2.80 14.60 0.91
CA LEU A 32 4.25 14.69 0.77
C LEU A 32 4.70 15.92 -0.05
N GLU A 33 3.97 16.24 -1.12
CA GLU A 33 4.39 17.15 -2.19
C GLU A 33 3.60 18.47 -2.19
N SER A 34 2.51 18.60 -1.44
CA SER A 34 1.82 19.91 -1.34
C SER A 34 2.67 20.93 -0.59
N GLY A 35 2.43 22.22 -0.84
CA GLY A 35 3.15 23.31 -0.13
C GLY A 35 3.18 23.15 1.40
N PRO A 36 2.04 22.86 2.09
CA PRO A 36 2.05 22.54 3.51
C PRO A 36 2.87 21.30 3.88
N GLY A 37 2.75 20.21 3.10
CA GLY A 37 3.49 18.97 3.30
C GLY A 37 5.00 19.15 3.17
N GLN A 38 5.44 19.76 2.07
CA GLN A 38 6.85 20.07 1.80
C GLN A 38 7.46 20.93 2.91
N ARG A 39 6.75 21.96 3.38
CA ARG A 39 7.23 22.79 4.49
C ARG A 39 7.39 22.00 5.78
N PHE A 40 6.47 21.09 6.09
CA PHE A 40 6.59 20.22 7.25
C PHE A 40 7.80 19.30 7.13
N TRP A 41 7.94 18.59 6.01
CA TRP A 41 9.03 17.64 5.79
C TRP A 41 10.40 18.30 5.67
N LEU A 42 10.48 19.53 5.17
CA LEU A 42 11.71 20.31 5.18
C LEU A 42 12.15 20.64 6.61
N LYS A 43 11.24 21.11 7.47
CA LYS A 43 11.54 21.37 8.89
C LYS A 43 11.91 20.09 9.63
N TRP A 44 11.24 18.98 9.30
CA TRP A 44 11.61 17.66 9.80
C TRP A 44 13.04 17.29 9.41
N TYR A 45 13.38 17.44 8.12
CA TYR A 45 14.70 17.10 7.62
C TYR A 45 15.80 17.95 8.27
N GLN A 46 15.55 19.24 8.47
CA GLN A 46 16.47 20.15 9.18
C GLN A 46 16.66 19.74 10.66
N SER A 47 15.63 19.21 11.31
CA SER A 47 15.75 18.74 12.71
C SER A 47 16.59 17.47 12.87
N LEU A 48 16.97 16.80 11.76
CA LEU A 48 17.85 15.63 11.82
C LEU A 48 19.26 15.98 12.25
N ASP A 49 19.76 17.17 11.92
CA ASP A 49 21.15 17.56 12.19
C ASP A 49 21.44 17.64 13.70
N GLU A 50 20.39 17.79 14.53
CA GLU A 50 20.45 17.80 15.99
C GLU A 50 20.47 16.39 16.61
N GLN A 51 20.34 15.33 15.81
CA GLN A 51 20.23 13.95 16.28
C GLN A 51 21.56 13.17 16.18
N PRO A 52 21.74 12.11 16.99
CA PRO A 52 22.88 11.19 16.84
C PRO A 52 22.93 10.53 15.44
N ALA A 53 24.13 10.26 14.93
CA ALA A 53 24.36 9.76 13.58
C ALA A 53 23.55 8.49 13.22
N GLU A 54 23.48 7.52 14.12
CA GLU A 54 22.69 6.29 13.92
C GLU A 54 21.20 6.60 13.72
N ARG A 55 20.70 7.57 14.47
CA ARG A 55 19.30 8.00 14.40
C ARG A 55 19.02 8.77 13.11
N GLN A 56 19.96 9.60 12.67
CA GLN A 56 19.87 10.27 11.36
C GLN A 56 19.78 9.25 10.23
N GLN A 57 20.62 8.21 10.26
CA GLN A 57 20.64 7.19 9.22
C GLN A 57 19.31 6.42 9.16
N ALA A 58 18.80 5.95 10.30
CA ALA A 58 17.51 5.27 10.37
C ALA A 58 16.35 6.18 9.91
N ALA A 59 16.38 7.47 10.29
CA ALA A 59 15.39 8.45 9.87
C ALA A 59 15.42 8.68 8.35
N ARG A 60 16.61 8.81 7.75
CA ARG A 60 16.79 8.96 6.29
C ARG A 60 16.29 7.75 5.52
N LEU A 61 16.52 6.53 6.01
CA LEU A 61 15.98 5.30 5.39
C LEU A 61 14.45 5.25 5.46
N SER A 62 13.88 5.60 6.60
CA SER A 62 12.42 5.67 6.79
C SER A 62 11.80 6.71 5.85
N TRP A 63 12.43 7.89 5.75
CA TRP A 63 12.02 8.95 4.84
C TRP A 63 12.13 8.52 3.38
N ALA A 64 13.23 7.87 2.99
CA ALA A 64 13.43 7.36 1.64
C ALA A 64 12.29 6.42 1.24
N GLN A 65 11.90 5.47 2.08
CA GLN A 65 10.75 4.61 1.76
C GLN A 65 9.45 5.40 1.61
N LEU A 66 9.21 6.39 2.48
CA LEU A 66 7.99 7.20 2.45
C LEU A 66 7.88 8.05 1.17
N VAL A 67 8.97 8.69 0.73
CA VAL A 67 8.95 9.55 -0.48
C VAL A 67 8.92 8.78 -1.80
N HIS A 68 9.38 7.53 -1.81
CA HIS A 68 9.30 6.68 -3.00
C HIS A 68 7.96 5.93 -3.09
N LEU A 69 7.14 5.93 -2.03
CA LEU A 69 5.84 5.26 -2.02
C LEU A 69 4.89 5.72 -3.14
N PRO A 70 4.81 7.02 -3.51
CA PRO A 70 4.04 7.44 -4.68
C PRO A 70 4.50 6.78 -5.99
N LEU A 71 5.81 6.70 -6.24
CA LEU A 71 6.37 6.05 -7.44
C LEU A 71 6.09 4.55 -7.44
N TYR A 72 6.22 3.92 -6.27
CA TYR A 72 5.86 2.52 -6.09
C TYR A 72 4.38 2.27 -6.42
N LEU A 73 3.49 3.15 -5.96
CA LEU A 73 2.05 3.06 -6.22
C LEU A 73 1.69 3.31 -7.70
N GLU A 74 2.42 4.19 -8.40
CA GLU A 74 2.29 4.38 -9.85
C GLU A 74 2.62 3.10 -10.62
N SER A 75 3.63 2.35 -10.19
CA SER A 75 3.94 1.03 -10.76
C SER A 75 2.78 0.05 -10.61
N TRP A 76 2.16 0.00 -9.41
CA TRP A 76 0.98 -0.84 -9.16
C TRP A 76 -0.27 -0.39 -9.94
N LEU A 77 -0.45 0.91 -10.16
CA LEU A 77 -1.52 1.41 -11.02
C LEU A 77 -1.33 0.97 -12.46
N GLY A 78 -0.10 1.07 -12.98
CA GLY A 78 0.24 0.54 -14.30
C GLY A 78 -0.02 -0.96 -14.42
N PHE A 79 0.11 -1.69 -13.31
CA PHE A 79 -0.23 -3.11 -13.24
C PHE A 79 -1.74 -3.38 -13.20
N ALA A 80 -2.49 -2.64 -12.38
CA ALA A 80 -3.94 -2.76 -12.23
C ALA A 80 -4.71 -2.39 -13.51
N LEU A 81 -4.13 -1.55 -14.36
CA LEU A 81 -4.66 -1.14 -15.65
C LEU A 81 -4.53 -2.19 -16.76
N ARG A 82 -3.78 -3.28 -16.55
CA ARG A 82 -3.59 -4.32 -17.57
C ARG A 82 -4.88 -5.08 -17.87
N SER A 83 -5.09 -5.40 -19.14
CA SER A 83 -6.17 -6.29 -19.57
C SER A 83 -5.99 -7.70 -18.99
N GLU A 84 -7.06 -8.50 -19.00
CA GLU A 84 -7.02 -9.86 -18.42
C GLU A 84 -6.00 -10.74 -19.16
N ALA A 85 -5.89 -10.55 -20.48
CA ALA A 85 -4.93 -11.25 -21.32
C ALA A 85 -3.48 -10.89 -20.97
N GLU A 86 -3.15 -9.60 -20.85
CA GLU A 86 -1.81 -9.13 -20.49
C GLU A 86 -1.41 -9.56 -19.09
N LEU A 87 -2.36 -9.56 -18.16
CA LEU A 87 -2.13 -10.00 -16.80
C LEU A 87 -1.93 -11.52 -16.73
N ASN A 88 -2.74 -12.30 -17.45
CA ASN A 88 -2.52 -13.74 -17.57
C ASN A 88 -1.15 -14.07 -18.20
N ALA A 89 -0.72 -13.30 -19.21
CA ALA A 89 0.61 -13.45 -19.79
C ALA A 89 1.72 -13.14 -18.77
N TYR A 90 1.56 -12.06 -17.99
CA TYR A 90 2.50 -11.70 -16.92
C TYR A 90 2.55 -12.75 -15.81
N LEU A 91 1.39 -13.22 -15.33
CA LEU A 91 1.31 -14.25 -14.28
C LEU A 91 1.91 -15.57 -14.74
N LYS A 92 1.79 -15.94 -16.01
CA LYS A 92 2.49 -17.12 -16.58
C LYS A 92 4.02 -16.99 -16.56
N VAL A 93 4.56 -15.77 -16.68
CA VAL A 93 6.02 -15.53 -16.65
C VAL A 93 6.55 -15.55 -15.22
N ILE A 94 5.82 -14.96 -14.27
CA ILE A 94 6.32 -14.76 -12.89
C ILE A 94 5.88 -15.85 -11.92
N ALA A 95 4.77 -16.52 -12.22
CA ALA A 95 4.25 -17.64 -11.48
C ALA A 95 4.18 -18.87 -12.39
N ALA A 96 5.27 -19.14 -13.14
CA ALA A 96 5.37 -20.26 -14.07
C ALA A 96 4.96 -21.62 -13.45
N ASP A 97 5.14 -21.74 -12.13
CA ASP A 97 4.81 -22.95 -11.35
C ASP A 97 3.43 -22.91 -10.68
N GLN A 98 2.64 -21.84 -10.81
CA GLN A 98 1.31 -21.71 -10.16
C GLN A 98 0.16 -21.72 -11.18
N PRO A 99 -0.96 -22.38 -10.86
CA PRO A 99 -2.17 -22.29 -11.67
C PRO A 99 -2.65 -20.82 -11.79
N PRO A 100 -3.11 -20.37 -12.97
CA PRO A 100 -3.56 -18.99 -13.18
C PRO A 100 -4.62 -18.52 -12.17
N ALA A 101 -5.53 -19.41 -11.75
CA ALA A 101 -6.56 -19.08 -10.77
C ALA A 101 -6.00 -18.75 -9.37
N GLU A 102 -4.91 -19.39 -8.94
CA GLU A 102 -4.24 -19.06 -7.67
C GLU A 102 -3.42 -17.76 -7.80
N ALA A 103 -2.81 -17.53 -8.95
CA ALA A 103 -2.10 -16.29 -9.25
C ALA A 103 -3.04 -15.06 -9.18
N TRP A 104 -4.29 -15.21 -9.68
CA TRP A 104 -5.33 -14.18 -9.56
C TRP A 104 -5.74 -13.91 -8.12
N LYS A 105 -6.02 -14.94 -7.32
CA LYS A 105 -6.35 -14.77 -5.90
C LYS A 105 -5.22 -14.08 -5.14
N ARG A 106 -3.97 -14.44 -5.44
CA ARG A 106 -2.80 -13.81 -4.83
C ARG A 106 -2.72 -12.33 -5.19
N LEU A 107 -3.00 -11.97 -6.44
CA LEU A 107 -3.06 -10.57 -6.85
C LEU A 107 -4.15 -9.80 -6.11
N GLU A 108 -5.37 -10.33 -6.02
CA GLU A 108 -6.46 -9.68 -5.28
C GLU A 108 -6.08 -9.43 -3.82
N ARG A 109 -5.44 -10.41 -3.17
CA ARG A 109 -4.93 -10.27 -1.81
C ARG A 109 -3.83 -9.21 -1.72
N THR A 110 -2.94 -9.16 -2.69
CA THR A 110 -1.86 -8.17 -2.74
C THR A 110 -2.43 -6.75 -2.86
N LEU A 111 -3.44 -6.55 -3.71
CA LEU A 111 -4.12 -5.26 -3.86
C LEU A 111 -4.90 -4.85 -2.60
N ALA A 112 -5.53 -5.81 -1.91
CA ALA A 112 -6.19 -5.57 -0.64
C ALA A 112 -5.18 -5.22 0.47
N ALA A 113 -4.07 -5.96 0.58
CA ALA A 113 -2.99 -5.68 1.52
C ALA A 113 -2.37 -4.30 1.27
N LEU A 114 -2.12 -3.97 0.00
CA LEU A 114 -1.59 -2.67 -0.40
C LEU A 114 -2.53 -1.54 0.02
N SER A 115 -3.84 -1.66 -0.26
CA SER A 115 -4.83 -0.66 0.18
C SER A 115 -4.82 -0.46 1.70
N LEU A 116 -4.83 -1.53 2.49
CA LEU A 116 -4.77 -1.46 3.97
C LEU A 116 -3.46 -0.85 4.50
N MET A 117 -2.34 -1.15 3.85
CA MET A 117 -1.05 -0.53 4.20
C MET A 117 -1.06 0.98 3.89
N LEU A 118 -1.59 1.37 2.73
CA LEU A 118 -1.70 2.77 2.32
C LEU A 118 -2.62 3.56 3.26
N GLU A 119 -3.76 3.00 3.66
CA GLU A 119 -4.64 3.62 4.66
C GLU A 119 -3.94 3.90 5.98
N ARG A 120 -3.15 2.93 6.48
CA ARG A 120 -2.37 3.09 7.71
C ARG A 120 -1.33 4.19 7.55
N VAL A 121 -0.54 4.17 6.48
CA VAL A 121 0.48 5.21 6.23
C VAL A 121 -0.16 6.58 6.10
N GLU A 122 -1.27 6.73 5.37
CA GLU A 122 -2.00 7.99 5.24
C GLU A 122 -2.49 8.53 6.58
N TRP A 123 -2.98 7.65 7.45
CA TRP A 123 -3.40 8.03 8.79
C TRP A 123 -2.22 8.58 9.60
N HIS A 124 -1.07 7.91 9.56
CA HIS A 124 0.15 8.36 10.22
C HIS A 124 0.67 9.68 9.65
N LEU A 125 0.71 9.84 8.31
CA LEU A 125 1.09 11.08 7.64
C LEU A 125 0.27 12.27 8.12
N LYS A 126 -1.06 12.13 8.16
CA LYS A 126 -1.97 13.19 8.65
C LYS A 126 -1.73 13.52 10.13
N ARG A 127 -1.36 12.52 10.93
CA ARG A 127 -1.06 12.70 12.36
C ARG A 127 0.28 13.41 12.55
N TRP A 128 1.33 12.97 11.87
CA TRP A 128 2.67 13.55 11.96
C TRP A 128 2.69 15.03 11.59
N GLN A 129 1.97 15.42 10.54
CA GLN A 129 1.88 16.81 10.10
C GLN A 129 1.22 17.75 11.11
N LYS A 130 0.54 17.23 12.12
CA LYS A 130 -0.04 18.00 13.23
C LYS A 130 0.86 18.05 14.46
N GLN A 131 1.99 17.33 14.44
CA GLN A 131 2.94 17.26 15.55
C GLN A 131 4.17 18.14 15.29
N LEU A 132 5.03 18.28 16.31
CA LEU A 132 6.34 18.89 16.11
C LEU A 132 7.20 17.98 15.24
N PRO A 133 7.95 18.49 14.25
CA PRO A 133 8.72 17.65 13.34
C PRO A 133 9.64 16.64 14.05
N GLY A 134 10.32 17.06 15.13
CA GLY A 134 11.20 16.17 15.90
C GLY A 134 10.52 14.93 16.53
N THR A 135 9.19 14.91 16.67
CA THR A 135 8.48 13.78 17.30
C THR A 135 8.25 12.61 16.35
N VAL A 136 8.31 12.82 15.03
CA VAL A 136 8.09 11.76 14.03
C VAL A 136 9.12 10.64 14.16
N MET A 137 10.36 10.97 14.52
CA MET A 137 11.45 9.99 14.73
C MET A 137 11.26 9.10 15.97
N ASN A 138 10.26 9.39 16.80
CA ASN A 138 9.87 8.54 17.93
C ASN A 138 8.68 7.65 17.58
N ASP A 139 8.01 7.86 16.44
CA ASP A 139 6.85 7.07 16.06
C ASP A 139 7.31 5.65 15.64
N PRO A 140 6.80 4.59 16.30
CA PRO A 140 7.21 3.22 15.99
C PRO A 140 6.95 2.82 14.54
N VAL A 141 5.92 3.37 13.90
CA VAL A 141 5.60 3.09 12.50
C VAL A 141 6.63 3.77 11.60
N PHE A 142 6.99 5.02 11.87
CA PHE A 142 8.04 5.71 11.11
C PHE A 142 9.37 4.97 11.22
N VAL A 143 9.81 4.67 12.45
CA VAL A 143 11.06 3.94 12.72
C VAL A 143 11.03 2.53 12.13
N GLY A 144 9.86 1.89 12.11
CA GLY A 144 9.66 0.58 11.51
C GLY A 144 9.94 0.53 10.01
N LEU A 145 9.69 1.64 9.28
CA LEU A 145 9.94 1.71 7.84
C LEU A 145 11.41 1.44 7.53
N ALA A 146 12.37 1.95 8.30
CA ALA A 146 13.79 1.67 8.07
C ALA A 146 14.19 0.19 8.19
N LYS A 147 13.42 -0.62 8.93
CA LYS A 147 13.80 -2.00 9.25
C LYS A 147 13.35 -3.01 8.22
N VAL A 148 12.20 -2.76 7.58
CA VAL A 148 11.58 -3.72 6.65
C VAL A 148 11.20 -2.97 5.38
N PRO A 149 11.77 -3.31 4.21
CA PRO A 149 11.37 -2.73 2.93
C PRO A 149 9.87 -2.87 2.67
N TRP A 150 9.30 -1.92 1.94
CA TRP A 150 7.87 -1.86 1.66
C TRP A 150 7.35 -3.12 0.96
N GLU A 151 8.13 -3.68 0.03
CA GLU A 151 7.82 -4.91 -0.69
C GLU A 151 7.68 -6.11 0.24
N GLU A 152 8.57 -6.21 1.23
CA GLU A 152 8.56 -7.30 2.22
C GLU A 152 7.37 -7.12 3.18
N GLN A 153 7.06 -5.89 3.59
CA GLN A 153 5.84 -5.60 4.35
C GLN A 153 4.59 -6.01 3.57
N LEU A 154 4.53 -5.68 2.28
CA LEU A 154 3.41 -6.05 1.41
C LEU A 154 3.26 -7.56 1.26
N ARG A 155 4.39 -8.27 1.09
CA ARG A 155 4.40 -9.74 1.06
C ARG A 155 3.82 -10.32 2.34
N LEU A 156 4.31 -9.88 3.51
CA LEU A 156 3.84 -10.35 4.81
C LEU A 156 2.36 -10.06 5.05
N GLU A 157 1.87 -8.88 4.65
CA GLU A 157 0.45 -8.54 4.80
C GLU A 157 -0.44 -9.31 3.81
N THR A 158 0.06 -9.59 2.60
CA THR A 158 -0.62 -10.47 1.63
C THR A 158 -0.77 -11.88 2.22
N ASP A 159 0.30 -12.43 2.79
CA ASP A 159 0.31 -13.75 3.41
C ASP A 159 -0.58 -13.79 4.68
N ARG A 160 -0.74 -12.67 5.40
CA ARG A 160 -1.65 -12.58 6.56
C ARG A 160 -3.12 -12.60 6.19
N ILE A 161 -3.50 -12.05 5.03
CA ILE A 161 -4.89 -12.10 4.56
C ILE A 161 -5.34 -13.57 4.41
N ASP A 162 -4.43 -14.50 4.10
CA ASP A 162 -4.71 -15.94 4.05
C ASP A 162 -5.07 -16.55 5.41
N TRP A 163 -4.51 -16.02 6.50
CA TRP A 163 -4.79 -16.50 7.85
C TRP A 163 -6.13 -16.01 8.39
N VAL A 164 -6.57 -14.83 7.98
CA VAL A 164 -7.72 -14.15 8.58
C VAL A 164 -9.03 -14.51 7.88
N ALA A 165 -9.02 -14.75 6.56
CA ALA A 165 -10.22 -15.09 5.80
C ALA A 165 -10.97 -16.37 6.28
N PRO A 166 -10.29 -17.45 6.73
CA PRO A 166 -10.95 -18.62 7.32
C PRO A 166 -11.57 -18.36 8.70
N ILE A 167 -11.01 -17.43 9.48
CA ILE A 167 -11.46 -17.13 10.85
C ILE A 167 -12.83 -16.42 10.82
N PHE A 168 -13.03 -15.48 9.89
CA PHE A 168 -14.32 -14.80 9.70
C PHE A 168 -15.41 -15.69 9.05
N LYS A 169 -15.03 -16.68 8.23
CA LYS A 169 -15.99 -17.69 7.74
C LYS A 169 -16.49 -18.63 8.85
N ARG A 170 -15.67 -18.88 9.87
CA ARG A 170 -16.05 -19.69 11.04
C ARG A 170 -16.91 -18.93 12.06
N SER A 171 -16.76 -17.61 12.19
CA SER A 171 -17.63 -16.82 13.09
C SER A 171 -19.05 -16.66 12.54
N ASN A 172 -19.22 -16.45 11.24
CA ASN A 172 -20.54 -16.30 10.60
C ASN A 172 -21.33 -17.61 10.45
N SER A 173 -20.66 -18.78 10.45
CA SER A 173 -21.34 -20.09 10.45
C SER A 173 -21.83 -20.52 11.83
N ARG A 174 -21.27 -19.98 12.92
CA ARG A 174 -21.80 -20.15 14.28
C ARG A 174 -22.97 -19.21 14.58
N ALA A 175 -23.00 -18.02 14.00
CA ALA A 175 -24.09 -17.05 14.19
C ALA A 175 -25.41 -17.47 13.51
N LYS A 176 -25.37 -18.35 12.51
CA LYS A 176 -26.57 -18.88 11.82
C LYS A 176 -27.11 -20.20 12.41
N ARG A 177 -26.58 -20.66 13.54
CA ARG A 177 -27.01 -21.90 14.24
C ARG A 177 -27.64 -21.63 15.62
N LYS A 178 -28.06 -20.40 15.90
CA LYS A 178 -28.86 -20.06 17.08
C LYS A 178 -30.15 -19.41 16.65
#